data_AF-A0A964Z2Y9-F1
#
_entry.id   AF-A0A964Z2Y9-F1
#
_cell.length_a   1.000
_cell.length_b   1.000
_cell.length_c   1.000
_cell.angle_alpha   90.00
_cell.angle_beta   90.00
_cell.angle_gamma   90.00
#
_symmetry.space_group_name_H-M   'P 1'
#
loop_
_entity.id
_entity.type
_entity.pdbx_description
1 polymer ?
#
loop_
_entity_poly.entity_id
_entity_poly.type
_entity_poly.pdbx_seq_one_letter_code
_entity_poly.pdbx_strand_id
1 'polypeptide(L)'
;MQITSLILGIVIGVVIASPFAWFIGKQRSVLLQGKVQSLEERNSTLEQANLAASSLDQMLKPVQKAIDELKIKSEDADRRRIQAESILKTEMELIRERNESLETATRQIAAAMGKGQTRGQYGEMQLEQLLKHAGLIEGTHFLRQDSRIAEDGIARPDISILLAGGGEVVIDAKFPWDAFFDAMGFDDLAQRNSLLDKHSKDLLKRVNELSNKQYQSTT
;
A
#
# COMPACT_ATOMS: atom_id res chain seq x y z
N MET A 1 -31.53 107.61 -65.51
CA MET A 1 -32.31 107.10 -64.36
C MET A 1 -32.31 105.57 -64.19
N GLN A 2 -31.50 104.79 -64.93
CA GLN A 2 -31.52 103.31 -64.86
C GLN A 2 -30.39 102.66 -64.04
N ILE A 3 -29.31 103.38 -63.72
CA ILE A 3 -28.14 102.82 -62.99
C ILE A 3 -28.33 102.87 -61.46
N THR A 4 -29.03 103.89 -60.95
CA THR A 4 -29.27 104.08 -59.52
C THR A 4 -30.24 103.06 -58.92
N SER A 5 -31.22 102.57 -59.70
CA SER A 5 -32.16 101.52 -59.28
C SER A 5 -31.49 100.13 -59.20
N LEU A 6 -30.51 99.85 -60.08
CA LEU A 6 -29.77 98.59 -60.08
C LEU A 6 -28.87 98.47 -58.84
N ILE A 7 -28.16 99.55 -58.49
CA ILE A 7 -27.28 99.59 -57.32
C ILE A 7 -28.10 99.46 -56.03
N LEU A 8 -29.26 100.10 -55.94
CA LEU A 8 -30.14 100.00 -54.78
C LEU A 8 -30.68 98.56 -54.58
N GLY A 9 -31.02 97.87 -55.67
CA GLY A 9 -31.45 96.47 -55.63
C GLY A 9 -30.36 95.51 -55.14
N ILE A 10 -29.11 95.72 -55.56
CA ILE A 10 -27.96 94.90 -55.11
C ILE A 10 -27.67 95.14 -53.62
N VAL A 11 -27.70 96.40 -53.17
CA VAL A 11 -27.46 96.75 -51.76
C VAL A 11 -28.53 96.13 -50.86
N ILE A 12 -29.81 96.20 -51.24
CA ILE A 12 -30.91 95.56 -50.49
C ILE A 12 -30.74 94.03 -50.48
N GLY A 13 -30.34 93.43 -51.61
CA GLY A 13 -30.07 91.99 -51.70
C GLY A 13 -28.95 91.53 -50.76
N VAL A 14 -27.83 92.28 -50.67
CA VAL A 14 -26.71 91.95 -49.78
C VAL A 14 -27.10 92.13 -48.31
N VAL A 15 -27.87 93.18 -47.98
CA VAL A 15 -28.32 93.48 -46.61
C VAL A 15 -29.32 92.44 -46.10
N ILE A 16 -30.14 91.84 -46.97
CA ILE A 16 -31.06 90.77 -46.59
C ILE A 16 -30.37 89.40 -46.58
N ALA A 17 -29.45 89.14 -47.53
CA ALA A 17 -28.75 87.87 -47.63
C ALA A 17 -27.74 87.64 -46.48
N SER A 18 -27.11 88.70 -45.97
CA SER A 18 -26.13 88.61 -44.86
C SER A 18 -26.72 88.05 -43.54
N PRO A 19 -27.82 88.59 -42.99
CA PRO A 19 -28.47 88.03 -41.80
C PRO A 19 -29.06 86.65 -42.06
N PHE A 20 -29.53 86.36 -43.28
CA PHE A 20 -30.05 85.04 -43.65
C PHE A 20 -28.93 83.98 -43.71
N ALA A 21 -27.78 84.31 -44.29
CA ALA A 21 -26.59 83.46 -44.31
C ALA A 21 -26.03 83.24 -42.90
N TRP A 22 -26.02 84.27 -42.06
CA TRP A 22 -25.65 84.17 -40.65
C TRP A 22 -26.62 83.27 -39.87
N PHE A 23 -27.92 83.39 -40.10
CA PHE A 23 -28.94 82.56 -39.46
C PHE A 23 -28.82 81.08 -39.85
N ILE A 24 -28.62 80.79 -41.14
CA ILE A 24 -28.39 79.42 -41.64
C ILE A 24 -27.07 78.85 -41.10
N GLY A 25 -26.01 79.65 -41.08
CA GLY A 25 -24.71 79.27 -40.51
C GLY A 25 -24.82 78.97 -39.01
N LYS A 26 -25.58 79.79 -38.27
CA LYS A 26 -25.84 79.59 -36.84
C LYS A 26 -26.65 78.33 -36.59
N GLN A 27 -27.68 78.04 -37.40
CA GLN A 27 -28.45 76.79 -37.32
C GLN A 27 -27.57 75.55 -37.56
N ARG A 28 -26.69 75.59 -38.57
CA ARG A 28 -25.71 74.51 -38.82
C ARG A 28 -24.73 74.35 -37.65
N SER A 29 -24.26 75.45 -37.06
CA SER A 29 -23.32 75.40 -35.94
C SER A 29 -23.91 74.74 -34.68
N VAL A 30 -25.19 75.03 -34.38
CA VAL A 30 -25.91 74.40 -33.26
C VAL A 30 -26.13 72.90 -33.53
N LEU A 31 -26.43 72.53 -34.78
CA LEU A 31 -26.63 71.14 -35.18
C LEU A 31 -25.31 70.34 -35.16
N LEU A 32 -24.20 70.97 -35.56
CA LEU A 32 -22.85 70.42 -35.46
C LEU A 32 -22.43 70.25 -34.00
N GLN A 33 -22.68 71.24 -33.14
CA GLN A 33 -22.44 71.13 -31.70
C GLN A 33 -23.25 70.00 -31.07
N GLY A 34 -24.54 69.86 -31.40
CA GLY A 34 -25.37 68.76 -30.92
C GLY A 34 -24.88 67.38 -31.38
N LYS A 35 -24.38 67.27 -32.63
CA LYS A 35 -23.76 66.02 -33.12
C LYS A 35 -22.45 65.70 -32.39
N VAL A 36 -21.57 66.69 -32.22
CA VAL A 36 -20.32 66.54 -31.47
C VAL A 36 -20.62 66.10 -30.04
N GLN A 37 -21.55 66.77 -29.36
CA GLN A 37 -21.92 66.44 -27.99
C GLN A 37 -22.50 65.02 -27.87
N SER A 38 -23.35 64.59 -28.81
CA SER A 38 -23.87 63.21 -28.82
C SER A 38 -22.80 62.15 -29.13
N LEU A 39 -21.80 62.50 -29.94
CA LEU A 39 -20.67 61.61 -30.25
C LEU A 39 -19.74 61.49 -29.05
N GLU A 40 -19.54 62.58 -28.33
CA GLU A 40 -18.73 62.65 -27.12
C GLU A 40 -19.40 61.87 -25.98
N GLU A 41 -20.72 62.01 -25.83
CA GLU A 41 -21.53 61.22 -24.91
C GLU A 41 -21.48 59.72 -25.27
N ARG A 42 -21.65 59.37 -26.55
CA ARG A 42 -21.47 57.99 -27.04
C ARG A 42 -20.06 57.45 -26.79
N ASN A 43 -19.02 58.22 -27.05
CA ASN A 43 -17.63 57.81 -26.77
C ASN A 43 -17.43 57.57 -25.27
N SER A 44 -17.92 58.46 -24.42
CA SER A 44 -17.81 58.29 -22.96
C SER A 44 -18.55 57.03 -22.47
N THR A 45 -19.72 56.73 -23.02
CA THR A 45 -20.45 55.50 -22.67
C THR A 45 -19.75 54.24 -23.17
N LEU A 46 -19.11 54.29 -24.34
CA LEU A 46 -18.31 53.19 -24.87
C LEU A 46 -17.05 52.97 -24.03
N GLU A 47 -16.38 54.05 -23.60
CA GLU A 47 -15.24 53.96 -22.67
C GLU A 47 -15.66 53.34 -21.33
N GLN A 48 -16.79 53.75 -20.77
CA GLN A 48 -17.32 53.15 -19.53
C GLN A 48 -17.67 51.67 -19.71
N ALA A 49 -18.30 51.30 -20.82
CA ALA A 49 -18.62 49.90 -21.13
C ALA A 49 -17.33 49.06 -21.32
N ASN A 50 -16.31 49.63 -21.96
CA ASN A 50 -15.03 48.96 -22.18
C ASN A 50 -14.23 48.78 -20.88
N LEU A 51 -14.26 49.79 -19.98
CA LEU A 51 -13.69 49.70 -18.63
C LEU A 51 -14.41 48.64 -17.78
N ALA A 52 -15.74 48.59 -17.85
CA ALA A 52 -16.53 47.58 -17.15
C ALA A 52 -16.20 46.17 -17.66
N ALA A 53 -16.13 45.98 -18.98
CA ALA A 53 -15.75 44.72 -19.61
C ALA A 53 -14.30 44.30 -19.24
N SER A 54 -13.36 45.24 -19.22
CA SER A 54 -11.98 44.98 -18.82
C SER A 54 -11.85 44.61 -17.33
N SER A 55 -12.64 45.24 -16.44
CA SER A 55 -12.68 44.87 -15.03
C SER A 55 -13.25 43.45 -14.82
N LEU A 56 -14.26 43.08 -15.61
CA LEU A 56 -14.85 41.75 -15.57
C LEU A 56 -13.85 40.69 -16.07
N ASP A 57 -13.12 40.98 -17.14
CA ASP A 57 -12.03 40.11 -17.63
C ASP A 57 -10.91 39.94 -16.59
N GLN A 58 -10.52 41.01 -15.90
CA GLN A 58 -9.57 40.93 -14.78
C GLN A 58 -10.09 40.10 -13.61
N MET A 59 -11.39 40.15 -13.32
CA MET A 59 -12.01 39.33 -12.27
C MET A 59 -12.17 37.85 -12.68
N LEU A 60 -12.38 37.55 -13.96
CA LEU A 60 -12.57 36.19 -14.45
C LEU A 60 -11.26 35.43 -14.69
N LYS A 61 -10.18 36.12 -15.09
CA LYS A 61 -8.84 35.54 -15.24
C LYS A 61 -8.37 34.68 -14.04
N PRO A 62 -8.45 35.13 -12.78
CA PRO A 62 -8.04 34.30 -11.65
C PRO A 62 -8.93 33.07 -11.46
N VAL A 63 -10.23 33.14 -11.81
CA VAL A 63 -11.14 31.98 -11.77
C VAL A 63 -10.75 30.95 -12.82
N GLN A 64 -10.47 31.39 -14.04
CA GLN A 64 -10.04 30.51 -15.12
C GLN A 64 -8.71 29.81 -14.77
N LYS A 65 -7.75 30.57 -14.24
CA LYS A 65 -6.49 30.02 -13.75
C LYS A 65 -6.69 29.01 -12.61
N ALA A 66 -7.59 29.29 -11.68
CA ALA A 66 -7.91 28.37 -10.58
C ALA A 66 -8.56 27.06 -11.09
N ILE A 67 -9.42 27.12 -12.10
CA ILE A 67 -9.99 25.93 -12.74
C ILE A 67 -8.92 25.12 -13.46
N ASP A 68 -8.00 25.76 -14.17
CA ASP A 68 -6.88 25.07 -14.83
C ASP A 68 -5.96 24.39 -13.81
N GLU A 69 -5.63 25.08 -12.70
CA GLU A 69 -4.86 24.49 -11.61
C GLU A 69 -5.60 23.33 -10.93
N LEU A 70 -6.92 23.44 -10.75
CA LEU A 70 -7.74 22.36 -10.19
C LEU A 70 -7.73 21.14 -11.12
N LYS A 71 -7.85 21.35 -12.43
CA LYS A 71 -7.81 20.26 -13.43
C LYS A 71 -6.47 19.52 -13.37
N ILE A 72 -5.36 20.25 -13.33
CA ILE A 72 -4.01 19.65 -13.21
C ILE A 72 -3.90 18.84 -11.91
N LYS A 73 -4.35 19.40 -10.78
CA LYS A 73 -4.33 18.68 -9.49
C LYS A 73 -5.24 17.45 -9.50
N SER A 74 -6.40 17.51 -10.15
CA SER A 74 -7.30 16.37 -10.29
C SER A 74 -6.67 15.25 -11.11
N GLU A 75 -6.07 15.57 -12.25
CA GLU A 75 -5.37 14.60 -13.10
C GLU A 75 -4.17 13.97 -12.37
N ASP A 76 -3.41 14.76 -11.62
CA ASP A 76 -2.31 14.25 -10.80
C ASP A 76 -2.82 13.35 -9.66
N ALA A 77 -3.90 13.73 -8.99
CA ALA A 77 -4.54 12.92 -7.95
C ALA A 77 -5.06 11.58 -8.50
N ASP A 78 -5.71 11.58 -9.66
CA ASP A 78 -6.18 10.35 -10.31
C ASP A 78 -5.01 9.45 -10.72
N ARG A 79 -3.92 10.02 -11.26
CA ARG A 79 -2.70 9.23 -11.58
C ARG A 79 -2.09 8.59 -10.34
N ARG A 80 -1.94 9.35 -9.25
CA ARG A 80 -1.43 8.82 -7.98
C ARG A 80 -2.34 7.74 -7.41
N ARG A 81 -3.67 7.91 -7.51
CA ARG A 81 -4.65 6.89 -7.09
C ARG A 81 -4.47 5.59 -7.87
N ILE A 82 -4.41 5.67 -9.20
CA ILE A 82 -4.21 4.50 -10.06
C ILE A 82 -2.88 3.80 -9.74
N GLN A 83 -1.80 4.55 -9.53
CA GLN A 83 -0.51 3.97 -9.13
C GLN A 83 -0.59 3.27 -7.78
N ALA A 84 -1.23 3.89 -6.78
CA ALA A 84 -1.41 3.29 -5.46
C ALA A 84 -2.28 2.01 -5.52
N GLU A 85 -3.38 2.04 -6.27
CA GLU A 85 -4.24 0.87 -6.49
C GLU A 85 -3.48 -0.27 -7.19
N SER A 86 -2.64 0.05 -8.18
CA SER A 86 -1.78 -0.92 -8.86
C SER A 86 -0.80 -1.58 -7.90
N ILE A 87 -0.10 -0.78 -7.08
CA ILE A 87 0.85 -1.28 -6.08
C ILE A 87 0.15 -2.16 -5.05
N LEU A 88 -1.01 -1.72 -4.54
CA LEU A 88 -1.81 -2.50 -3.58
C LEU A 88 -2.23 -3.85 -4.16
N LYS A 89 -2.64 -3.89 -5.42
CA LYS A 89 -3.01 -5.14 -6.09
C LYS A 89 -1.82 -6.10 -6.17
N THR A 90 -0.65 -5.62 -6.59
CA THR A 90 0.57 -6.44 -6.66
C THR A 90 0.97 -6.95 -5.27
N GLU A 91 0.90 -6.11 -4.24
CA GLU A 91 1.24 -6.52 -2.88
C GLU A 91 0.25 -7.57 -2.35
N MET A 92 -1.05 -7.44 -2.65
CA MET A 92 -2.05 -8.46 -2.31
C MET A 92 -1.80 -9.79 -3.01
N GLU A 93 -1.42 -9.77 -4.28
CA GLU A 93 -1.04 -10.98 -5.02
C GLU A 93 0.17 -11.66 -4.39
N LEU A 94 1.19 -10.88 -4.00
CA LEU A 94 2.38 -11.38 -3.30
C LEU A 94 2.05 -11.97 -1.93
N ILE A 95 1.19 -11.31 -1.15
CA ILE A 95 0.73 -11.83 0.14
C ILE A 95 -0.03 -13.14 -0.04
N ARG A 96 -0.89 -13.23 -1.07
CA ARG A 96 -1.63 -14.46 -1.39
C ARG A 96 -0.68 -15.62 -1.70
N GLU A 97 0.31 -15.38 -2.55
CA GLU A 97 1.31 -16.39 -2.91
C GLU A 97 2.13 -16.85 -1.68
N ARG A 98 2.57 -15.90 -0.84
CA ARG A 98 3.29 -16.22 0.40
C ARG A 98 2.45 -17.04 1.37
N ASN A 99 1.16 -16.71 1.51
CA ASN A 99 0.25 -17.47 2.35
C ASN A 99 0.02 -18.89 1.82
N GLU A 100 -0.17 -19.08 0.51
CA GLU A 100 -0.31 -20.41 -0.10
C GLU A 100 0.96 -21.26 0.09
N SER A 101 2.14 -20.63 -0.06
CA SER A 101 3.43 -21.27 0.20
C SER A 101 3.60 -21.68 1.67
N LEU A 102 3.29 -20.77 2.60
CA LEU A 102 3.36 -21.00 4.03
C LEU A 102 2.40 -22.12 4.47
N GLU A 103 1.16 -22.10 3.97
CA GLU A 103 0.16 -23.12 4.25
C GLU A 103 0.64 -24.49 3.73
N THR A 104 1.25 -24.53 2.55
CA THR A 104 1.82 -25.75 1.97
C THR A 104 3.00 -26.28 2.78
N ALA A 105 3.94 -25.42 3.17
CA ALA A 105 5.06 -25.80 4.04
C ALA A 105 4.57 -26.30 5.40
N THR A 106 3.57 -25.63 5.98
CA THR A 106 2.95 -26.05 7.26
C THR A 106 2.28 -27.41 7.13
N ARG A 107 1.54 -27.66 6.04
CA ARG A 107 0.96 -28.97 5.73
C ARG A 107 2.03 -30.05 5.57
N GLN A 108 3.13 -29.73 4.89
CA GLN A 108 4.24 -30.68 4.73
C GLN A 108 4.91 -31.00 6.07
N ILE A 109 5.13 -30.01 6.92
CA ILE A 109 5.66 -30.21 8.28
C ILE A 109 4.69 -31.04 9.11
N ALA A 110 3.40 -30.69 9.12
CA ALA A 110 2.37 -31.45 9.84
C ALA A 110 2.30 -32.91 9.35
N ALA A 111 2.34 -33.14 8.04
CA ALA A 111 2.37 -34.47 7.45
C ALA A 111 3.67 -35.24 7.77
N ALA A 112 4.81 -34.55 7.81
CA ALA A 112 6.09 -35.12 8.21
C ALA A 112 6.11 -35.51 9.70
N MET A 113 5.49 -34.71 10.56
CA MET A 113 5.34 -35.02 11.99
C MET A 113 4.40 -36.21 12.24
N GLY A 114 3.45 -36.49 11.33
CA GLY A 114 2.60 -37.68 11.38
C GLY A 114 3.32 -38.99 11.03
N LYS A 115 4.46 -38.94 10.33
CA LYS A 115 5.24 -40.15 9.98
C LYS A 115 6.31 -40.44 11.03
N GLY A 116 6.31 -41.66 11.58
CA GLY A 116 7.21 -42.06 12.65
C GLY A 116 8.72 -41.89 12.35
N GLN A 117 9.15 -42.15 11.11
CA GLN A 117 10.57 -42.02 10.72
C GLN A 117 11.03 -40.56 10.62
N THR A 118 10.28 -39.70 9.92
CA THR A 118 10.64 -38.28 9.75
C THR A 118 10.55 -37.51 11.07
N ARG A 119 9.57 -37.86 11.92
CA ARG A 119 9.47 -37.34 13.28
C ARG A 119 10.69 -37.71 14.14
N GLY A 120 11.16 -38.95 14.06
CA GLY A 120 12.36 -39.41 14.77
C GLY A 120 13.59 -38.56 14.41
N GLN A 121 13.82 -38.37 13.10
CA GLN A 121 14.94 -37.55 12.60
C GLN A 121 14.84 -36.07 13.05
N TYR A 122 13.64 -35.50 13.05
CA TYR A 122 13.44 -34.13 13.55
C TYR A 122 13.69 -34.01 15.07
N GLY A 123 13.25 -35.00 15.84
CA GLY A 123 13.50 -35.07 17.28
C GLY A 123 15.00 -35.20 17.60
N GLU A 124 15.72 -36.04 16.86
CA GLU A 124 17.18 -36.19 16.98
C GLU A 124 17.91 -34.87 16.65
N MET A 125 17.53 -34.22 15.55
CA MET A 125 18.08 -32.92 15.18
C MET A 125 17.81 -31.86 16.25
N GLN A 126 16.59 -31.80 16.80
CA GLN A 126 16.24 -30.83 17.84
C GLN A 126 17.00 -31.10 19.15
N LEU A 127 17.19 -32.37 19.52
CA LEU A 127 18.00 -32.77 20.66
C LEU A 127 19.46 -32.35 20.49
N GLU A 128 20.03 -32.54 19.31
CA GLU A 128 21.37 -32.08 18.96
C GLU A 128 21.50 -30.55 19.11
N GLN A 129 20.53 -29.80 18.57
CA GLN A 129 20.51 -28.34 18.72
C GLN A 129 20.43 -27.91 20.18
N LEU A 130 19.64 -28.60 21.02
CA LEU A 130 19.57 -28.30 22.45
C LEU A 130 20.91 -28.55 23.16
N LEU A 131 21.58 -29.65 22.85
CA LEU A 131 22.90 -29.95 23.41
C LEU A 131 23.95 -28.91 22.99
N LYS A 132 23.94 -28.50 21.72
CA LYS A 132 24.81 -27.44 21.20
C LYS A 132 24.54 -26.10 21.90
N HIS A 133 23.26 -25.73 22.10
CA HIS A 133 22.89 -24.51 22.84
C HIS A 133 23.26 -24.56 24.32
N ALA A 134 23.23 -25.74 24.94
CA ALA A 134 23.71 -25.95 26.30
C ALA A 134 25.24 -25.92 26.41
N GLY A 135 25.96 -25.68 25.31
CA GLY A 135 27.41 -25.55 25.27
C GLY A 135 28.15 -26.89 25.13
N LEU A 136 27.43 -28.00 24.88
CA LEU A 136 28.05 -29.29 24.61
C LEU A 136 28.57 -29.34 23.17
N ILE A 137 29.70 -30.01 22.97
CA ILE A 137 30.41 -30.08 21.68
C ILE A 137 30.32 -31.53 21.21
N GLU A 138 29.84 -31.71 19.98
CA GLU A 138 29.76 -33.02 19.33
C GLU A 138 31.16 -33.63 19.19
N GLY A 139 31.30 -34.92 19.49
CA GLY A 139 32.58 -35.63 19.47
C GLY A 139 33.43 -35.49 20.75
N THR A 140 33.14 -34.50 21.60
CA THR A 140 33.84 -34.31 22.89
C THR A 140 32.93 -34.56 24.08
N HIS A 141 31.76 -33.93 24.09
CA HIS A 141 30.81 -33.99 25.19
C HIS A 141 29.62 -34.92 24.91
N PHE A 142 29.31 -35.17 23.64
CA PHE A 142 28.30 -36.15 23.24
C PHE A 142 28.61 -36.79 21.88
N LEU A 143 28.07 -37.98 21.63
CA LEU A 143 28.22 -38.76 20.41
C LEU A 143 26.86 -39.11 19.81
N ARG A 144 26.74 -39.03 18.47
CA ARG A 144 25.53 -39.38 17.71
C ARG A 144 25.59 -40.82 17.19
N GLN A 145 24.45 -41.46 16.98
CA GLN A 145 24.31 -42.80 16.39
C GLN A 145 25.23 -43.07 15.17
N ASP A 146 25.37 -42.14 14.21
CA ASP A 146 26.22 -42.37 13.01
C ASP A 146 27.74 -42.31 13.30
N SER A 147 28.15 -41.75 14.44
CA SER A 147 29.56 -41.65 14.84
C SER A 147 30.07 -42.90 15.57
N ARG A 148 29.17 -43.80 16.02
CA ARG A 148 29.52 -45.12 16.56
C ARG A 148 29.30 -46.20 15.50
N ILE A 149 30.37 -46.59 14.81
CA ILE A 149 30.41 -47.84 14.03
C ILE A 149 30.22 -48.98 15.03
N ALA A 150 29.18 -49.80 14.86
CA ALA A 150 28.85 -50.83 15.84
C ALA A 150 29.33 -52.22 15.41
N GLU A 151 30.25 -52.79 16.20
CA GLU A 151 30.33 -54.22 16.46
C GLU A 151 29.35 -54.59 17.59
N ASP A 152 28.74 -55.77 17.50
CA ASP A 152 27.92 -56.44 18.52
C ASP A 152 26.64 -55.76 19.02
N GLY A 153 25.52 -56.10 18.36
CA GLY A 153 24.23 -56.53 18.94
C GLY A 153 23.48 -55.74 20.03
N ILE A 154 24.06 -54.70 20.63
CA ILE A 154 23.52 -53.97 21.78
C ILE A 154 22.52 -52.92 21.29
N ALA A 155 21.42 -52.74 22.03
CA ALA A 155 20.37 -51.77 21.76
C ALA A 155 20.94 -50.35 21.62
N ARG A 156 21.02 -49.86 20.38
CA ARG A 156 21.67 -48.60 20.03
C ARG A 156 20.85 -47.41 20.49
N PRO A 157 21.41 -46.50 21.30
CA PRO A 157 20.74 -45.26 21.64
C PRO A 157 20.95 -44.16 20.60
N ASP A 158 20.08 -43.14 20.63
CA ASP A 158 20.07 -42.07 19.63
C ASP A 158 21.23 -41.07 19.89
N ILE A 159 21.46 -40.70 21.17
CA ILE A 159 22.60 -39.84 21.60
C ILE A 159 23.20 -40.35 22.92
N SER A 160 24.52 -40.30 23.03
CA SER A 160 25.26 -40.58 24.28
C SER A 160 26.02 -39.33 24.76
N ILE A 161 25.75 -38.88 25.97
CA ILE A 161 26.49 -37.79 26.64
C ILE A 161 27.63 -38.40 27.46
N LEU A 162 28.84 -37.88 27.27
CA LEU A 162 30.04 -38.30 27.97
C LEU A 162 30.20 -37.46 29.24
N LEU A 163 30.29 -38.12 30.40
CA LEU A 163 30.50 -37.48 31.68
C LEU A 163 31.99 -37.47 32.06
N ALA A 164 32.37 -36.49 32.88
CA ALA A 164 33.68 -36.48 33.51
C ALA A 164 33.85 -37.73 34.40
N GLY A 165 34.97 -38.44 34.25
CA GLY A 165 35.23 -39.70 34.97
C GLY A 165 34.88 -40.98 34.20
N GLY A 166 34.57 -40.88 32.91
CA GLY A 166 34.36 -42.04 32.04
C GLY A 166 32.93 -42.61 32.05
N GLY A 167 32.01 -41.97 32.77
CA GLY A 167 30.59 -42.32 32.74
C GLY A 167 29.92 -41.90 31.42
N GLU A 168 28.87 -42.61 31.03
CA GLU A 168 28.08 -42.33 29.84
C GLU A 168 26.59 -42.25 30.20
N VAL A 169 25.92 -41.18 29.77
CA VAL A 169 24.46 -41.04 29.87
C VAL A 169 23.86 -41.23 28.50
N VAL A 170 23.00 -42.24 28.41
CA VAL A 170 22.38 -42.66 27.16
C VAL A 170 20.98 -42.03 27.04
N ILE A 171 20.69 -41.38 25.91
CA ILE A 171 19.40 -40.77 25.59
C ILE A 171 18.77 -41.52 24.39
N ASP A 172 17.59 -42.10 24.62
CA ASP A 172 16.70 -42.64 23.59
C ASP A 172 15.51 -41.66 23.46
N ALA A 173 15.38 -41.03 22.29
CA ALA A 173 14.46 -39.93 22.04
C ALA A 173 13.09 -40.41 21.51
N LYS A 174 12.79 -41.71 21.57
CA LYS A 174 11.53 -42.27 21.02
C LYS A 174 10.36 -42.07 21.97
N PHE A 175 9.60 -41.00 21.71
CA PHE A 175 8.39 -40.62 22.42
C PHE A 175 7.11 -41.09 21.69
N PRO A 176 6.11 -41.67 22.39
CA PRO A 176 4.82 -42.04 21.80
C PRO A 176 3.96 -40.80 21.50
N TRP A 177 4.14 -40.24 20.30
CA TRP A 177 3.54 -38.96 19.87
C TRP A 177 2.14 -39.08 19.28
N ASP A 178 1.81 -40.21 18.65
CA ASP A 178 0.67 -40.32 17.73
C ASP A 178 -0.68 -40.05 18.42
N ALA A 179 -0.94 -40.67 19.58
CA ALA A 179 -2.18 -40.46 20.31
C ALA A 179 -2.34 -39.02 20.87
N PHE A 180 -1.24 -38.36 21.22
CA PHE A 180 -1.27 -36.96 21.64
C PHE A 180 -1.56 -36.02 20.47
N PHE A 181 -0.92 -36.27 19.32
CA PHE A 181 -1.15 -35.50 18.10
C PHE A 181 -2.59 -35.62 17.62
N ASP A 182 -3.12 -36.84 17.58
CA ASP A 182 -4.52 -37.09 17.25
C ASP A 182 -5.45 -36.34 18.22
N ALA A 183 -5.18 -36.40 19.54
CA ALA A 183 -5.99 -35.70 20.54
C ALA A 183 -6.03 -34.17 20.36
N MET A 184 -5.00 -33.57 19.74
CA MET A 184 -4.96 -32.14 19.43
C MET A 184 -5.77 -31.78 18.18
N GLY A 185 -6.12 -32.75 17.33
CA GLY A 185 -6.89 -32.56 16.11
C GLY A 185 -8.40 -32.78 16.23
N PHE A 186 -8.90 -33.25 17.38
CA PHE A 186 -10.34 -33.47 17.61
C PHE A 186 -10.95 -32.38 18.50
N ASP A 187 -12.07 -31.81 18.05
CA ASP A 187 -12.86 -30.83 18.82
C ASP A 187 -13.77 -31.51 19.87
N ASP A 188 -14.12 -32.79 19.67
CA ASP A 188 -14.92 -33.56 20.62
C ASP A 188 -14.11 -33.93 21.87
N LEU A 189 -14.54 -33.37 23.02
CA LEU A 189 -13.91 -33.59 24.31
C LEU A 189 -13.87 -35.06 24.74
N ALA A 190 -14.87 -35.87 24.37
CA ALA A 190 -14.90 -37.29 24.75
C ALA A 190 -13.84 -38.10 24.00
N GLN A 191 -13.70 -37.87 22.69
CA GLN A 191 -12.67 -38.50 21.86
C GLN A 191 -11.27 -38.02 22.24
N ARG A 192 -11.11 -36.72 22.50
CA ARG A 192 -9.86 -36.14 22.99
C ARG A 192 -9.39 -36.80 24.29
N ASN A 193 -10.28 -36.95 25.27
CA ASN A 193 -9.93 -37.58 26.56
C ASN A 193 -9.53 -39.06 26.39
N SER A 194 -10.21 -39.80 25.51
CA SER A 194 -9.86 -41.19 25.18
C SER A 194 -8.46 -41.31 24.57
N LEU A 195 -8.11 -40.41 23.65
CA LEU A 195 -6.79 -40.36 23.02
C LEU A 195 -5.69 -39.95 24.00
N LEU A 196 -5.97 -39.03 24.93
CA LEU A 196 -5.02 -38.67 26.00
C LEU A 196 -4.82 -39.82 27.01
N ASP A 197 -5.85 -40.58 27.34
CA ASP A 197 -5.72 -41.78 28.17
C ASP A 197 -4.84 -42.83 27.48
N LYS A 198 -5.06 -43.06 26.17
CA LYS A 198 -4.21 -43.92 25.34
C LYS A 198 -2.75 -43.43 25.35
N HIS A 199 -2.52 -42.12 25.15
CA HIS A 199 -1.19 -41.53 25.21
C HIS A 199 -0.49 -41.79 26.55
N SER A 200 -1.21 -41.66 27.68
CA SER A 200 -0.65 -41.93 29.01
C SER A 200 -0.22 -43.39 29.18
N LYS A 201 -0.99 -44.33 28.63
CA LYS A 201 -0.67 -45.77 28.64
C LYS A 201 0.55 -46.08 27.77
N ASP A 202 0.62 -45.47 26.59
CA ASP A 202 1.75 -45.63 25.67
C ASP A 202 3.05 -45.09 26.30
N LEU A 203 2.98 -43.96 27.03
CA LEU A 203 4.11 -43.43 27.81
C LEU A 203 4.56 -44.39 28.90
N LEU A 204 3.63 -44.87 29.71
CA LEU A 204 3.94 -45.82 30.79
C LEU A 204 4.60 -47.09 30.24
N LYS A 205 4.06 -47.62 29.14
CA LYS A 205 4.63 -48.78 28.46
C LYS A 205 6.06 -48.50 27.98
N ARG A 206 6.31 -47.33 27.38
CA ARG A 206 7.65 -46.95 26.91
C ARG A 206 8.65 -46.81 28.05
N VAL A 207 8.25 -46.22 29.17
CA VAL A 207 9.08 -46.12 30.38
C VAL A 207 9.45 -47.52 30.89
N ASN A 208 8.49 -48.45 30.95
CA ASN A 208 8.75 -49.82 31.37
C ASN A 208 9.68 -50.57 30.40
N GLU A 209 9.52 -50.38 29.09
CA GLU A 209 10.43 -50.93 28.07
C GLU A 209 11.86 -50.40 28.24
N LEU A 210 12.03 -49.09 28.47
CA LEU A 210 13.34 -48.48 28.71
C LEU A 210 13.98 -48.93 30.02
N SER A 211 13.18 -49.07 31.08
CA SER A 211 13.64 -49.59 32.37
C SER A 211 14.15 -51.04 32.24
N ASN A 212 13.50 -51.86 31.42
CA ASN A 212 13.90 -53.23 31.17
C ASN A 212 15.13 -53.37 30.28
N LYS A 213 15.49 -52.33 29.51
CA LYS A 213 16.65 -52.36 28.59
C LYS A 213 18.03 -52.26 29.27
N GLN A 214 18.12 -52.22 30.60
CA GLN A 214 19.37 -52.38 31.36
C GLN A 214 20.58 -51.58 30.82
N TYR A 215 20.38 -50.32 30.40
CA TYR A 215 21.49 -49.42 30.07
C TYR A 215 22.43 -49.17 31.28
N GLN A 216 21.96 -49.48 32.49
CA GLN A 216 22.69 -49.36 33.75
C GLN A 216 23.70 -50.49 34.00
N SER A 217 23.68 -51.59 33.24
CA SER A 217 24.59 -52.74 33.47
C SER A 217 25.79 -52.79 32.54
N THR A 218 25.98 -51.79 31.67
CA THR A 218 27.11 -51.71 30.72
C THR A 218 28.21 -50.75 31.22
N THR A 219 28.31 -50.54 32.54
CA THR A 219 29.49 -49.89 33.17
C THR A 219 30.54 -50.95 33.46
#